data_AF-A0A0S8B2H4-F1
#
_entry.id   AF-A0A0S8B2H4-F1
#
_cell.length_a   1.000
_cell.length_b   1.000
_cell.length_c   1.000
_cell.angle_alpha   90.00
_cell.angle_beta   90.00
_cell.angle_gamma   90.00
#
_symmetry.space_group_name_H-M   'P 1'
#
loop_
_entity.id
_entity.type
_entity.pdbx_description
1 polymer ?
#
loop_
_entity_poly.entity_id
_entity_poly.type
_entity_poly.pdbx_seq_one_letter_code
_entity_poly.pdbx_strand_id
1 'polypeptide(L)'
;MKRPLFLVLCVALLAGAAGACSDDDDITGGGNAPASHTVNEDGVRHLPGLQDPETNCTACHGADLRGGDNGEPSCFSCHGQEWP
;
A
#
# COMPACT_ATOMS: atom_id res chain seq x y z
N MET A 1 -33.74 -57.56 -7.64
CA MET A 1 -34.61 -56.83 -8.59
C MET A 1 -35.48 -55.83 -7.83
N LYS A 2 -35.00 -54.60 -7.60
CA LYS A 2 -35.81 -53.45 -7.13
C LYS A 2 -35.14 -52.19 -7.70
N ARG A 3 -35.70 -51.61 -8.76
CA ARG A 3 -35.25 -50.31 -9.31
C ARG A 3 -36.23 -49.25 -8.80
N PRO A 4 -35.80 -48.29 -7.97
CA PRO A 4 -36.61 -47.10 -7.73
C PRO A 4 -36.41 -46.15 -8.92
N LEU A 5 -37.53 -45.88 -9.56
CA LEU A 5 -37.76 -45.00 -10.68
C LEU A 5 -38.06 -43.59 -10.14
N PHE A 6 -37.40 -42.57 -10.71
CA PHE A 6 -37.73 -41.14 -10.66
C PHE A 6 -37.59 -40.44 -9.29
N LEU A 7 -36.62 -39.53 -9.18
CA LEU A 7 -36.88 -38.12 -9.47
C LEU A 7 -35.58 -37.30 -9.40
N VAL A 8 -35.26 -36.69 -10.53
CA VAL A 8 -34.54 -35.42 -10.71
C VAL A 8 -34.20 -34.69 -9.40
N LEU A 9 -32.91 -34.61 -9.06
CA LEU A 9 -32.37 -33.46 -8.32
C LEU A 9 -31.12 -32.96 -9.05
N CYS A 10 -31.38 -31.95 -9.87
CA CYS A 10 -30.54 -30.81 -10.22
C CYS A 10 -29.03 -31.01 -10.20
N VAL A 11 -28.48 -31.15 -11.42
CA VAL A 11 -27.14 -30.67 -11.77
C VAL A 11 -27.01 -29.20 -11.35
N ALA A 12 -26.01 -28.88 -10.55
CA ALA A 12 -25.40 -27.55 -10.50
C ALA A 12 -23.92 -27.69 -10.10
N LEU A 13 -23.11 -28.09 -11.07
CA LEU A 13 -21.69 -27.77 -11.13
C LEU A 13 -21.56 -26.28 -11.44
N LEU A 14 -21.35 -25.43 -10.43
CA LEU A 14 -20.86 -24.06 -10.57
C LEU A 14 -20.05 -23.76 -9.30
N ALA A 15 -18.73 -23.91 -9.32
CA ALA A 15 -17.77 -22.86 -9.66
C ALA A 15 -17.57 -21.84 -8.53
N GLY A 16 -16.32 -21.67 -8.12
CA GLY A 16 -15.87 -20.47 -7.40
C GLY A 16 -15.32 -20.73 -6.01
N ALA A 17 -14.10 -21.24 -5.93
CA ALA A 17 -13.21 -20.83 -4.84
C ALA A 17 -12.82 -19.36 -5.10
N ALA A 18 -13.65 -18.42 -4.67
CA ALA A 18 -13.22 -17.06 -4.35
C ALA A 18 -12.89 -17.10 -2.85
N GLY A 19 -11.64 -17.03 -2.37
CA GLY A 19 -10.59 -16.20 -2.94
C GLY A 19 -10.92 -14.71 -2.77
N ALA A 20 -11.52 -14.32 -1.64
CA ALA A 20 -11.47 -12.94 -1.19
C ALA A 20 -10.26 -12.83 -0.25
N CYS A 21 -9.13 -12.43 -0.83
CA CYS A 21 -8.05 -11.79 -0.11
C CYS A 21 -8.62 -10.55 0.59
N SER A 22 -8.29 -10.38 1.87
CA SER A 22 -8.45 -9.09 2.52
C SER A 22 -7.51 -8.11 1.81
N ASP A 23 -8.04 -7.17 1.05
CA ASP A 23 -7.33 -5.95 0.66
C ASP A 23 -7.33 -4.99 1.86
N ASP A 24 -6.76 -5.44 2.98
CA ASP A 24 -6.40 -4.57 4.09
C ASP A 24 -4.89 -4.27 3.94
N ASP A 25 -4.51 -3.64 2.82
CA ASP A 25 -3.24 -2.95 2.73
C ASP A 25 -3.35 -1.64 3.54
N ASP A 26 -3.50 -1.79 4.86
CA ASP A 26 -3.10 -0.79 5.83
C ASP A 26 -1.56 -0.71 5.81
N ILE A 27 -1.01 -0.21 4.69
CA ILE A 27 0.31 0.42 4.63
C ILE A 27 0.19 1.85 5.16
N THR A 28 -0.68 2.08 6.16
CA THR A 28 -0.52 3.21 7.06
C THR A 28 0.71 2.94 7.92
N GLY A 29 1.90 3.07 7.31
CA GLY A 29 3.01 3.71 8.01
C GLY A 29 2.42 4.98 8.60
N GLY A 30 2.30 5.00 9.94
CA GLY A 30 1.37 5.81 10.72
C GLY A 30 0.98 7.15 10.09
N GLY A 31 -0.33 7.41 10.01
CA GLY A 31 -0.97 8.60 9.42
C GLY A 31 -0.66 9.95 10.08
N ASN A 32 0.61 10.21 10.38
CA ASN A 32 1.14 11.44 10.94
C ASN A 32 1.78 12.33 9.86
N ALA A 33 1.86 11.86 8.61
CA ALA A 33 2.31 12.68 7.50
C ALA A 33 1.33 13.85 7.29
N PRO A 34 1.81 15.09 7.07
CA PRO A 34 0.96 16.23 6.77
C PRO A 34 0.07 15.95 5.56
N ALA A 35 -1.14 16.52 5.56
CA ALA A 35 -2.11 16.37 4.46
C ALA A 35 -1.59 16.79 3.07
N SER A 36 -0.45 17.49 3.01
CA SER A 36 0.24 17.86 1.78
C SER A 36 0.91 16.68 1.06
N HIS A 37 1.11 15.53 1.72
CA HIS A 37 1.66 14.31 1.11
C HIS A 37 0.62 13.64 0.22
N THR A 38 0.40 14.26 -0.94
CA THR A 38 -0.73 13.97 -1.83
C THR A 38 -0.39 13.00 -2.95
N VAL A 39 0.88 12.85 -3.31
CA VAL A 39 1.33 11.92 -4.36
C VAL A 39 1.38 10.50 -3.79
N ASN A 40 0.94 9.51 -4.54
CA ASN A 40 0.96 8.11 -4.13
C ASN A 40 1.89 7.34 -5.07
N GLU A 41 2.97 6.78 -4.51
CA GLU A 41 3.92 5.92 -5.22
C GLU A 41 3.87 4.56 -4.55
N ASP A 42 3.32 3.56 -5.24
CA ASP A 42 3.22 2.18 -4.78
C ASP A 42 2.63 2.02 -3.35
N GLY A 43 1.65 2.84 -3.00
CA GLY A 43 1.00 2.81 -1.69
C GLY A 43 1.66 3.70 -0.62
N VAL A 44 2.76 4.39 -0.95
CA VAL A 44 3.46 5.32 -0.04
C VAL A 44 3.18 6.76 -0.44
N ARG A 45 2.78 7.57 0.56
CA ARG A 45 2.43 8.98 0.35
C ARG A 45 3.65 9.90 0.35
N HIS A 46 3.75 10.72 -0.69
CA HIS A 46 4.83 11.66 -0.94
C HIS A 46 4.31 13.09 -1.14
N LEU A 47 5.14 14.08 -0.86
CA LEU A 47 4.88 15.48 -1.18
C LEU A 47 4.99 15.70 -2.71
N PRO A 48 4.16 16.57 -3.33
CA PRO A 48 4.47 17.07 -4.66
C PRO A 48 5.90 17.64 -4.72
N GLY A 49 6.65 17.30 -5.77
CA GLY A 49 8.07 17.65 -5.88
C GLY A 49 9.02 16.64 -5.22
N LEU A 50 8.57 15.41 -4.96
CA LEU A 50 9.42 14.34 -4.40
C LEU A 50 10.70 14.04 -5.21
N GLN A 51 10.76 14.46 -6.48
CA GLN A 51 11.91 14.32 -7.37
C GLN A 51 13.04 15.32 -7.07
N ASP A 52 12.78 16.32 -6.23
CA ASP A 52 13.76 17.31 -5.79
C ASP A 52 13.69 17.45 -4.26
N PRO A 53 14.14 16.41 -3.52
CA PRO A 53 13.94 16.34 -2.08
C PRO A 53 14.82 17.34 -1.31
N GLU A 54 15.98 17.72 -1.85
CA GLU A 54 16.86 18.73 -1.25
C GLU A 54 16.14 20.08 -1.12
N THR A 55 15.35 20.44 -2.12
CA THR A 55 14.57 21.69 -2.15
C THR A 55 13.28 21.60 -1.33
N ASN A 56 12.57 20.46 -1.39
CA ASN A 56 11.18 20.38 -0.92
C ASN A 56 11.01 19.72 0.45
N CYS A 57 11.94 18.88 0.88
CA CYS A 57 11.72 17.96 2.01
C CYS A 57 12.62 18.27 3.22
N THR A 58 13.77 18.93 3.01
CA THR A 58 14.80 19.17 4.04
C THR A 58 14.32 20.02 5.23
N ALA A 59 13.26 20.81 5.05
CA ALA A 59 12.67 21.62 6.12
C ALA A 59 12.07 20.77 7.26
N CYS A 60 11.63 19.54 6.98
CA CYS A 60 11.06 18.64 7.98
C CYS A 60 11.83 17.33 8.09
N HIS A 61 12.38 16.80 7.00
CA HIS A 61 13.09 15.50 6.99
C HIS A 61 14.60 15.62 7.22
N GLY A 62 15.06 16.78 7.67
CA GLY A 62 16.46 17.07 7.96
C GLY A 62 17.25 17.50 6.73
N ALA A 63 18.32 18.27 6.96
CA ALA A 63 19.15 18.83 5.89
C ALA A 63 19.87 17.75 5.05
N ASP A 64 20.11 16.57 5.63
CA ASP A 64 20.72 15.43 4.97
C ASP A 64 19.71 14.34 4.61
N LEU A 65 18.40 14.61 4.76
CA LEU A 65 17.28 13.69 4.47
C LEU A 65 17.29 12.38 5.28
N ARG A 66 18.04 12.33 6.39
CA ARG A 66 18.12 11.15 7.27
C ARG A 66 17.09 11.12 8.39
N GLY A 67 16.14 12.04 8.36
CA GLY A 67 15.08 12.19 9.35
C GLY A 67 15.15 13.53 10.06
N GLY A 68 14.03 13.92 10.65
CA GLY A 68 13.86 15.21 11.32
C GLY A 68 13.81 15.13 12.84
N ASP A 69 13.93 16.29 13.48
CA ASP A 69 13.97 16.41 14.93
C ASP A 69 12.65 15.99 15.61
N ASN A 70 11.54 15.97 14.88
CA ASN A 70 10.22 15.56 15.41
C ASN A 70 9.88 14.10 15.08
N GLY A 71 10.84 13.32 14.58
CA GLY A 71 10.65 11.92 14.22
C GLY A 71 10.19 11.71 12.78
N GLU A 72 10.35 12.70 11.91
CA GLU A 72 10.18 12.54 10.47
C GLU A 72 11.12 11.44 9.94
N PRO A 73 10.65 10.52 9.07
CA PRO A 73 11.44 9.38 8.64
C PRO A 73 12.59 9.78 7.70
N SER A 74 13.63 8.93 7.69
CA SER A 74 14.74 8.99 6.74
C SER A 74 14.29 8.57 5.35
N CYS A 75 14.57 9.37 4.32
CA CYS A 75 14.34 9.00 2.92
C CYS A 75 15.12 7.72 2.55
N PHE A 76 16.30 7.54 3.12
CA PHE A 76 17.20 6.40 2.85
C PHE A 76 16.72 5.08 3.46
N SER A 77 15.69 5.10 4.30
CA SER A 77 15.10 3.87 4.86
C SER A 77 14.48 2.97 3.80
N CYS A 78 13.95 3.57 2.73
CA CYS A 78 13.36 2.86 1.60
C CYS A 78 14.17 3.07 0.31
N HIS A 79 14.74 4.25 0.10
CA HIS A 79 15.30 4.63 -1.20
C HIS A 79 16.82 4.41 -1.34
N GLY A 80 17.51 4.02 -0.27
CA GLY A 80 18.97 3.88 -0.30
C GLY A 80 19.67 5.16 -0.76
N GLN A 81 20.96 5.09 -1.07
CA GLN A 81 21.75 6.24 -1.53
C GLN A 81 21.59 6.51 -3.04
N GLU A 82 20.87 5.65 -3.75
CA GLU A 82 20.78 5.63 -5.21
C GLU A 82 19.41 6.17 -5.65
N TRP A 83 19.19 7.46 -5.45
CA TRP A 83 18.14 8.23 -6.13
C TRP A 83 18.82 9.22 -7.09
N PRO A 84 18.45 9.26 -8.37
CA PRO A 84 18.85 10.34 -9.27
C PRO A 84 18.05 11.63 -9.02
#